data_AF-A0A4Y2HFR5-F1
#
_entry.id   AF-A0A4Y2HFR5-F1
#
_cell.length_a   1.000
_cell.length_b   1.000
_cell.length_c   1.000
_cell.angle_alpha   90.00
_cell.angle_beta   90.00
_cell.angle_gamma   90.00
#
_symmetry.space_group_name_H-M   'P 1'
#
loop_
_entity.id
_entity.type
_entity.pdbx_description
1 polymer ?
#
loop_
_entity_poly.entity_id
_entity_poly.type
_entity_poly.pdbx_seq_one_letter_code
_entity_poly.pdbx_strand_id
1 'polypeptide(L)'
;MQTSEEPVLWEQTRGCPQGSCSGPAFWNIVADEILSVQWPQGVHLQAFADDFAFSVTDNTREGLSKLALDKFKEWADKNKLYVSIETSSYVLFNKLARGPTIKWGNQSINRKSRLKYLGVTIDHKLSWPSHVIEQGKRSMDQYQHLCIIAGKTWASTKTSEGYYIKQL
;
A
#
# COMPACT_ATOMS: atom_id res chain seq x y z
N MET A 1 15.25 33.46 -24.29
CA MET A 1 15.06 32.73 -23.03
C MET A 1 16.09 31.62 -23.05
N GLN A 2 17.24 31.87 -22.41
CA GLN A 2 18.45 31.06 -22.55
C GLN A 2 18.49 30.10 -21.35
N THR A 3 18.23 28.82 -21.58
CA THR A 3 18.41 27.76 -20.58
C THR A 3 19.90 27.51 -20.43
N SER A 4 20.46 27.79 -19.25
CA SER A 4 21.81 27.38 -18.88
C SER A 4 21.91 25.86 -18.88
N GLU A 5 22.73 25.31 -19.76
CA GLU A 5 22.94 23.86 -19.98
C GLU A 5 23.78 23.18 -18.88
N GLU A 6 23.69 23.61 -17.63
CA GLU A 6 24.41 22.96 -16.54
C GLU A 6 23.50 22.02 -15.73
N PRO A 7 23.98 20.80 -15.39
CA PRO A 7 23.22 19.88 -14.56
C PRO A 7 22.95 20.51 -13.20
N VAL A 8 21.68 20.56 -12.81
CA VAL A 8 21.28 21.10 -11.51
C VAL A 8 21.74 20.13 -10.42
N LEU A 9 22.71 20.57 -9.61
CA LEU A 9 23.21 19.83 -8.46
C LEU A 9 22.34 20.14 -7.24
N TRP A 10 21.73 19.10 -6.68
CA TRP A 10 20.95 19.19 -5.44
C TRP A 10 21.68 18.38 -4.37
N GLU A 11 21.99 19.02 -3.24
CA GLU A 11 22.59 18.31 -2.11
C GLU A 11 21.51 17.50 -1.38
N GLN A 12 21.65 16.18 -1.37
CA GLN A 12 20.77 15.30 -0.62
C GLN A 12 21.39 14.95 0.74
N THR A 13 20.92 15.63 1.78
CA THR A 13 21.43 15.47 3.16
C THR A 13 20.76 14.31 3.91
N ARG A 14 19.66 13.75 3.40
CA ARG A 14 18.90 12.64 4.00
C ARG A 14 18.30 11.70 2.95
N GLY A 15 18.22 10.42 3.30
CA GLY A 15 17.65 9.37 2.45
C GLY A 15 18.58 8.94 1.32
N CYS A 16 18.11 8.01 0.49
CA CYS A 16 18.83 7.55 -0.70
C CYS A 16 18.28 8.22 -1.96
N PRO A 17 19.12 8.50 -2.98
CA PRO A 17 18.62 9.00 -4.26
C PRO A 17 17.56 8.07 -4.84
N GLN A 18 16.52 8.64 -5.45
CA GLN A 18 15.51 7.83 -6.12
C GLN A 18 16.17 6.99 -7.23
N GLY A 19 15.88 5.69 -7.25
CA GLY A 19 16.53 4.74 -8.16
C GLY A 19 17.84 4.15 -7.63
N SER A 20 18.27 4.51 -6.42
CA SER A 20 19.39 3.83 -5.74
C SER A 20 19.04 2.36 -5.45
N CYS A 21 19.91 1.45 -5.88
CA CYS A 21 19.79 0.02 -5.61
C CYS A 21 19.92 -0.32 -4.11
N SER A 22 20.64 0.50 -3.35
CA SER A 22 20.86 0.30 -1.91
C SER A 22 19.75 0.91 -1.04
N GLY A 23 18.91 1.78 -1.59
CA GLY A 23 17.83 2.44 -0.86
C GLY A 23 16.92 1.45 -0.11
N PRO A 24 16.39 0.41 -0.77
CA PRO A 24 15.59 -0.62 -0.11
C PRO A 24 16.31 -1.37 1.01
N ALA A 25 17.61 -1.65 0.84
CA ALA A 25 18.40 -2.34 1.85
C ALA A 25 18.58 -1.49 3.11
N PHE A 26 18.90 -0.20 2.95
CA PHE A 26 19.00 0.73 4.08
C PHE A 26 17.66 0.94 4.78
N TRP A 27 16.57 1.01 4.00
CA TRP A 27 15.23 1.09 4.59
C TRP A 27 14.89 -0.14 5.42
N ASN A 28 15.21 -1.34 4.95
CA ASN A 28 14.98 -2.57 5.70
C ASN A 28 15.73 -2.56 7.05
N ILE A 29 16.96 -2.03 7.11
CA ILE A 29 17.71 -1.92 8.37
C ILE A 29 16.98 -1.00 9.37
N VAL A 30 16.44 0.12 8.91
CA VAL A 30 15.68 1.05 9.76
C VAL A 30 14.35 0.42 10.22
N ALA A 31 13.63 -0.24 9.30
CA ALA A 31 12.36 -0.89 9.59
C ALA A 31 12.51 -2.13 10.49
N ASP A 32 13.64 -2.85 10.41
CA ASP A 32 13.89 -4.04 11.22
C ASP A 32 13.88 -3.74 12.73
N GLU A 33 14.30 -2.53 13.12
CA GLU A 33 14.26 -2.08 14.51
C GLU A 33 12.84 -2.15 15.10
N ILE A 34 11.83 -1.68 14.35
CA ILE A 34 10.44 -1.65 14.83
C ILE A 34 9.72 -2.99 14.64
N LEU A 35 10.14 -3.78 13.64
CA LEU A 35 9.64 -5.13 13.42
C LEU A 35 10.11 -6.10 14.50
N SER A 36 11.31 -5.87 15.06
CA SER A 36 11.88 -6.67 16.14
C SER A 36 11.33 -6.33 17.54
N VAL A 37 10.52 -5.29 17.67
CA VAL A 37 9.88 -4.92 18.95
C VAL A 37 8.93 -6.00 19.41
N GLN A 38 9.01 -6.37 20.69
CA GLN A 38 8.01 -7.21 21.32
C GLN A 38 6.70 -6.44 21.51
N TRP A 39 5.71 -6.80 20.71
CA TRP A 39 4.37 -6.23 20.77
C TRP A 39 3.53 -6.88 21.89
N PRO A 40 2.62 -6.13 22.53
CA PRO A 40 1.66 -6.70 23.47
C PRO A 40 0.78 -7.78 22.82
N GLN A 41 0.16 -8.62 23.65
CA GLN A 41 -0.78 -9.63 23.16
C GLN A 41 -1.89 -8.99 22.31
N GLY A 42 -2.18 -9.59 21.16
CA GLY A 42 -3.21 -9.10 20.25
C GLY A 42 -2.75 -7.99 19.30
N VAL A 43 -1.50 -7.54 19.38
CA VAL A 43 -0.90 -6.58 18.42
C VAL A 43 0.08 -7.30 17.51
N HIS A 44 -0.10 -7.13 16.20
CA HIS A 44 0.83 -7.60 15.18
C HIS A 44 1.15 -6.47 14.20
N LEU A 45 2.43 -6.23 13.96
CA LEU A 45 2.92 -5.27 12.97
C LEU A 45 3.46 -6.03 11.76
N GLN A 46 3.02 -5.62 10.58
CA GLN A 46 3.58 -6.04 9.29
C GLN A 46 4.09 -4.80 8.56
N ALA A 47 5.22 -4.93 7.87
CA ALA A 47 5.70 -3.90 6.94
C ALA A 47 5.96 -4.50 5.56
N PHE A 48 5.83 -3.67 4.53
CA PHE A 48 6.28 -3.95 3.19
C PHE A 48 6.71 -2.64 2.53
N ALA A 49 7.99 -2.52 2.16
CA ALA A 49 8.58 -1.24 1.83
C ALA A 49 8.22 -0.19 2.90
N ASP A 50 7.76 0.99 2.51
CA ASP A 50 7.34 2.08 3.40
C ASP A 50 5.93 1.93 3.99
N ASP A 51 5.16 0.91 3.57
CA ASP A 51 3.81 0.64 4.08
C ASP A 51 3.83 -0.21 5.36
N PHE A 52 3.27 0.32 6.45
CA PHE A 52 3.07 -0.39 7.72
C PHE A 52 1.59 -0.73 7.94
N ALA A 53 1.32 -1.94 8.43
CA ALA A 53 -0.01 -2.42 8.77
C ALA A 53 -0.03 -3.02 10.18
N PHE A 54 -0.92 -2.47 11.02
CA PHE A 54 -1.20 -2.99 12.35
C PHE A 54 -2.47 -3.83 12.34
N SER A 55 -2.38 -5.04 12.89
CA SER A 55 -3.54 -5.84 13.31
C SER A 55 -3.61 -5.78 14.83
N VAL A 56 -4.70 -5.22 15.35
CA VAL A 56 -4.90 -5.03 16.80
C VAL A 56 -6.21 -5.68 17.23
N THR A 57 -6.12 -6.56 18.21
CA THR A 57 -7.25 -7.26 18.83
C THR A 57 -7.20 -7.00 20.32
N ASP A 58 -8.29 -6.43 20.84
CA ASP A 58 -8.45 -6.18 22.28
C ASP A 58 -9.94 -6.30 22.63
N ASN A 59 -10.20 -6.65 23.88
CA ASN A 59 -11.56 -6.74 24.44
C ASN A 59 -12.10 -5.37 24.88
N THR A 60 -11.23 -4.37 25.00
CA THR A 60 -11.54 -3.01 25.44
C THR A 60 -11.36 -1.99 24.32
N ARG A 61 -12.10 -0.88 24.37
CA ARG A 61 -11.99 0.17 23.35
C ARG A 61 -10.69 0.95 23.49
N GLU A 62 -10.21 1.13 24.71
CA GLU A 62 -8.96 1.82 25.01
C GLU A 62 -7.74 1.03 24.53
N GLY A 63 -7.72 -0.29 24.72
CA GLY A 63 -6.62 -1.17 24.31
C GLY A 63 -6.40 -1.21 22.80
N LEU A 64 -7.47 -1.06 22.00
CA LEU A 64 -7.40 -1.04 20.54
C LEU A 64 -6.61 0.13 19.94
N SER A 65 -6.41 1.22 20.69
CA SER A 65 -5.94 2.48 20.09
C SER A 65 -4.59 2.98 20.58
N LYS A 66 -4.25 2.78 21.85
CA LYS A 66 -3.26 3.66 22.49
C LYS A 66 -1.84 3.07 22.54
N LEU A 67 -1.69 1.88 23.11
CA LEU A 67 -0.36 1.37 23.46
C LEU A 67 0.53 1.05 22.25
N ALA A 68 -0.05 0.52 21.17
CA ALA A 68 0.72 0.17 19.97
C ALA A 68 1.16 1.40 19.17
N LEU A 69 0.26 2.37 18.99
CA LEU A 69 0.54 3.56 18.19
C LEU A 69 1.46 4.54 18.91
N ASP A 70 1.39 4.66 20.23
CA ASP A 70 2.31 5.50 20.99
C ASP A 70 3.77 5.00 20.85
N LYS A 71 3.98 3.67 20.97
CA LYS A 71 5.30 3.06 20.72
C LYS A 71 5.78 3.25 19.28
N PHE A 72 4.89 3.05 18.31
CA PHE A 72 5.24 3.25 16.90
C PHE A 72 5.60 4.71 16.61
N LYS A 73 4.91 5.65 17.26
CA LYS A 73 5.19 7.08 17.18
C LYS A 73 6.55 7.44 17.76
N GLU A 74 6.90 6.91 18.94
CA GLU A 74 8.23 7.11 19.54
C GLU A 74 9.34 6.63 18.59
N TRP A 75 9.17 5.46 17.96
CA TRP A 75 10.12 4.95 16.97
C TRP A 75 10.20 5.84 15.72
N ALA A 76 9.06 6.30 15.20
CA ALA A 76 9.02 7.19 14.05
C ALA A 76 9.70 8.53 14.34
N ASP A 77 9.40 9.13 15.49
CA ASP A 77 9.99 10.41 15.93
C ASP A 77 11.51 10.24 16.17
N LYS A 78 11.95 9.13 16.78
CA LYS A 78 13.38 8.78 16.96
C LYS A 78 14.12 8.69 15.62
N ASN A 79 13.52 8.03 14.64
CA ASN A 79 14.10 7.86 13.31
C ASN A 79 13.81 9.03 12.35
N LYS A 80 13.17 10.10 12.84
CA LYS A 80 12.80 11.30 12.06
C LYS A 80 11.94 10.98 10.84
N LEU A 81 11.06 9.98 10.99
CA LEU A 81 10.12 9.53 9.98
C LEU A 81 8.80 10.26 10.11
N TYR A 82 8.23 10.66 8.97
CA TYR A 82 6.94 11.32 8.91
C TYR A 82 5.88 10.36 8.41
N VAL A 83 4.90 10.04 9.26
CA VAL A 83 3.74 9.22 8.87
C VAL A 83 2.66 10.12 8.30
N SER A 84 2.18 9.80 7.09
CA SER A 84 1.09 10.53 6.46
C SER A 84 -0.26 10.13 7.07
N ILE A 85 -0.84 11.02 7.88
CA ILE A 85 -2.13 10.78 8.53
C ILE A 85 -3.30 10.89 7.57
N GLU A 86 -3.15 11.65 6.49
CA GLU A 86 -4.16 11.80 5.45
C GLU A 86 -4.40 10.49 4.68
N THR A 87 -3.33 9.73 4.42
CA THR A 87 -3.39 8.45 3.72
C THR A 87 -3.65 7.28 4.67
N SER A 88 -3.26 7.41 5.94
CA SER A 88 -3.52 6.42 6.98
C SER A 88 -5.01 6.23 7.22
N SER A 89 -5.44 4.98 7.30
CA SER A 89 -6.83 4.63 7.61
C SER A 89 -6.93 3.29 8.30
N TYR A 90 -8.03 3.06 9.00
CA TYR A 90 -8.29 1.79 9.67
C TYR A 90 -9.69 1.25 9.36
N VAL A 91 -9.82 -0.08 9.47
CA VAL A 91 -11.09 -0.79 9.39
C VAL A 91 -11.31 -1.50 10.73
N LEU A 92 -12.54 -1.44 11.24
CA LEU A 92 -12.93 -2.12 12.47
C LEU A 92 -13.74 -3.37 12.12
N PHE A 93 -13.23 -4.54 12.50
CA PHE A 93 -13.89 -5.85 12.34
C PHE A 93 -14.78 -6.20 13.52
N ASN A 94 -15.70 -5.30 13.89
CA ASN A 94 -16.63 -5.52 15.01
C ASN A 94 -18.00 -4.88 14.71
N LYS A 95 -19.06 -5.45 15.29
CA LYS A 95 -20.45 -4.94 15.25
C LYS A 95 -20.68 -3.73 16.17
N LEU A 96 -19.65 -3.20 16.83
CA LEU A 96 -19.77 -2.01 17.68
C LEU A 96 -20.33 -0.82 16.88
N ALA A 97 -21.47 -0.29 17.34
CA ALA A 97 -22.13 0.87 16.75
C ALA A 97 -21.25 2.13 16.81
N ARG A 98 -20.47 2.30 17.89
CA ARG A 98 -19.45 3.35 18.04
C ARG A 98 -18.07 2.69 18.17
N GLY A 99 -17.24 2.83 17.14
CA GLY A 99 -15.86 2.35 17.13
C GLY A 99 -14.95 3.14 18.08
N PRO A 100 -13.72 2.67 18.33
CA PRO A 100 -12.70 3.47 19.02
C PRO A 100 -12.26 4.64 18.13
N THR A 101 -11.91 5.76 18.75
CA THR A 101 -11.23 6.87 18.07
C THR A 101 -9.73 6.59 18.11
N ILE A 102 -9.16 6.27 16.96
CA ILE A 102 -7.72 6.03 16.82
C ILE A 102 -7.03 7.35 16.51
N LYS A 103 -5.98 7.68 17.26
CA LYS A 103 -5.24 8.94 17.12
C LYS A 103 -3.77 8.68 16.87
N TRP A 104 -3.16 9.55 16.07
CA TRP A 104 -1.73 9.71 15.91
C TRP A 104 -1.32 11.06 16.51
N GLY A 105 -0.76 11.05 17.71
CA GLY A 105 -0.60 12.27 18.51
C GLY A 105 -1.95 12.97 18.71
N ASN A 106 -2.09 14.18 18.18
CA ASN A 106 -3.33 14.98 18.29
C ASN A 106 -4.30 14.79 17.11
N GLN A 107 -3.91 14.08 16.05
CA GLN A 107 -4.72 13.92 14.85
C GLN A 107 -5.47 12.58 14.88
N SER A 108 -6.73 12.56 14.42
CA SER A 108 -7.50 11.32 14.30
C SER A 108 -7.26 10.63 12.97
N ILE A 109 -7.04 9.32 13.01
CA ILE A 109 -6.94 8.48 11.80
C ILE A 109 -8.36 8.20 11.29
N ASN A 110 -8.55 8.25 9.97
CA ASN A 110 -9.86 8.06 9.36
C ASN A 110 -10.31 6.59 9.40
N ARG A 111 -11.52 6.36 9.93
CA ARG A 111 -12.19 5.06 9.84
C ARG A 111 -12.78 4.90 8.44
N LYS A 112 -12.48 3.78 7.78
CA LYS A 112 -13.11 3.39 6.52
C LYS A 112 -13.87 2.07 6.68
N SER A 113 -14.83 1.82 5.79
CA SER A 113 -15.52 0.54 5.69
C SER A 113 -14.74 -0.50 4.88
N ARG A 114 -13.75 -0.02 4.10
CA ARG A 114 -12.84 -0.78 3.25
C ARG A 114 -11.46 -0.11 3.26
N LEU A 115 -10.41 -0.91 3.31
CA LEU A 115 -9.03 -0.48 3.13
C LEU A 115 -8.37 -1.32 2.04
N LYS A 116 -7.34 -0.76 1.42
CA LYS A 116 -6.51 -1.47 0.45
C LYS A 116 -5.10 -1.56 0.99
N TYR A 117 -4.56 -2.78 1.03
CA TYR A 117 -3.20 -3.05 1.48
C TYR A 117 -2.57 -4.04 0.50
N LEU A 118 -1.44 -3.69 -0.10
CA LEU A 118 -0.71 -4.50 -1.07
C LEU A 118 -1.59 -5.06 -2.21
N GLY A 119 -2.54 -4.25 -2.68
CA GLY A 119 -3.46 -4.65 -3.76
C GLY A 119 -4.67 -5.49 -3.30
N VAL A 120 -4.71 -5.91 -2.05
CA VAL A 120 -5.85 -6.61 -1.44
C VAL A 120 -6.81 -5.61 -0.81
N THR A 121 -8.09 -5.75 -1.11
CA THR A 121 -9.14 -4.87 -0.59
C THR A 121 -9.87 -5.60 0.53
N ILE A 122 -9.74 -5.09 1.75
CA ILE A 122 -10.29 -5.71 2.96
C ILE A 122 -11.45 -4.84 3.44
N ASP A 123 -12.63 -5.44 3.57
CA ASP A 123 -13.81 -4.76 4.10
C ASP A 123 -14.11 -5.15 5.55
N HIS A 124 -14.86 -4.28 6.25
CA HIS A 124 -15.24 -4.47 7.65
C HIS A 124 -16.02 -5.76 7.96
N LYS A 125 -16.60 -6.43 6.94
CA LYS A 125 -17.28 -7.72 7.08
C LYS A 125 -16.35 -8.90 6.79
N LEU A 126 -15.08 -8.62 6.46
CA LEU A 126 -14.14 -9.59 5.90
C LEU A 126 -14.75 -10.34 4.70
N SER A 127 -15.57 -9.63 3.93
CA SER A 127 -16.17 -10.17 2.73
C SER A 127 -15.27 -9.92 1.52
N TRP A 128 -15.12 -10.92 0.67
CA TRP A 128 -14.32 -10.81 -0.56
C TRP A 128 -15.02 -10.17 -1.77
N PRO A 129 -16.35 -9.93 -1.85
CA PRO A 129 -16.99 -9.40 -3.06
C PRO A 129 -16.40 -8.08 -3.57
N SER A 130 -16.11 -7.13 -2.68
CA SER A 130 -15.53 -5.83 -3.10
C SER A 130 -14.18 -6.03 -3.80
N HIS A 131 -13.35 -6.91 -3.25
CA HIS A 131 -12.05 -7.25 -3.83
C HIS A 131 -12.21 -7.98 -5.17
N VAL A 132 -13.05 -9.02 -5.23
CA VAL A 132 -13.28 -9.81 -6.45
C VAL A 132 -13.77 -8.93 -7.60
N ILE A 133 -14.72 -8.02 -7.34
CA ILE A 133 -15.22 -7.08 -8.35
C ILE A 133 -14.11 -6.13 -8.82
N GLU A 134 -13.28 -5.61 -7.91
CA GLU A 134 -12.17 -4.73 -8.25
C GLU A 134 -11.11 -5.45 -9.10
N GLN A 135 -10.75 -6.69 -8.76
CA GLN A 135 -9.82 -7.49 -9.56
C GLN A 135 -10.42 -7.81 -10.93
N GLY A 136 -11.70 -8.18 -11.01
CA GLY A 136 -12.38 -8.45 -12.28
C GLY A 136 -12.35 -7.23 -13.22
N LYS A 137 -12.60 -6.02 -12.69
CA LYS A 137 -12.47 -4.78 -13.46
C LYS A 137 -11.05 -4.54 -13.95
N ARG A 138 -10.05 -4.67 -13.07
CA ARG A 138 -8.63 -4.51 -13.43
C ARG A 138 -8.19 -5.49 -14.51
N SER A 139 -8.59 -6.75 -14.41
CA SER A 139 -8.29 -7.77 -15.41
C SER A 139 -8.94 -7.44 -16.75
N MET A 140 -10.17 -6.92 -16.74
CA MET A 140 -10.86 -6.48 -17.96
C MET A 140 -10.14 -5.29 -18.61
N ASP A 141 -9.74 -4.29 -17.83
CA ASP A 141 -9.02 -3.11 -18.34
C ASP A 141 -7.67 -3.52 -18.96
N GLN A 142 -6.94 -4.41 -18.29
CA GLN A 142 -5.69 -4.98 -18.81
C GLN A 142 -5.92 -5.78 -20.10
N TYR A 143 -6.96 -6.61 -20.14
CA TYR A 143 -7.34 -7.34 -21.33
C TYR A 143 -7.65 -6.41 -22.51
N GLN A 144 -8.40 -5.33 -22.27
CA GLN A 144 -8.69 -4.33 -23.29
C GLN A 144 -7.42 -3.65 -23.82
N HIS A 145 -6.48 -3.27 -22.93
CA HIS A 145 -5.19 -2.73 -23.35
C HIS A 145 -4.39 -3.74 -24.20
N LEU A 146 -4.37 -5.02 -23.80
CA LEU A 146 -3.72 -6.07 -24.58
C LEU A 146 -4.37 -6.25 -25.95
N CYS A 147 -5.71 -6.23 -26.05
CA CYS A 147 -6.42 -6.29 -27.32
C CYS A 147 -6.11 -5.09 -28.23
N ILE A 148 -5.95 -3.90 -27.67
CA ILE A 148 -5.57 -2.70 -28.43
C ILE A 148 -4.15 -2.85 -28.99
N ILE A 149 -3.20 -3.28 -28.16
CA ILE A 149 -1.79 -3.49 -28.56
C ILE A 149 -1.68 -4.61 -29.60
N ALA A 150 -2.44 -5.69 -29.42
CA ALA A 150 -2.51 -6.83 -30.32
C ALA A 150 -3.03 -6.46 -31.73
N GLY A 151 -3.81 -5.38 -31.85
CA GLY A 151 -4.42 -4.95 -33.11
C GLY A 151 -5.49 -5.93 -33.64
N LYS A 152 -6.24 -5.50 -34.66
CA LYS A 152 -7.25 -6.34 -35.35
C LYS A 152 -6.65 -7.52 -36.12
N THR A 153 -5.33 -7.60 -36.24
CA THR A 153 -4.62 -8.51 -37.14
C THR A 153 -4.40 -9.91 -36.57
N TRP A 154 -4.63 -10.11 -35.27
CA TRP A 154 -4.57 -11.45 -34.66
C TRP A 154 -5.87 -12.25 -34.74
N ALA A 155 -6.96 -11.63 -35.21
CA ALA A 155 -8.19 -12.35 -35.54
C ALA A 155 -8.08 -12.86 -36.99
N SER A 156 -8.03 -14.19 -37.14
CA SER A 156 -7.95 -14.91 -38.41
C SER A 156 -8.92 -14.33 -39.45
N THR A 157 -8.38 -13.76 -40.53
CA THR A 157 -9.18 -13.38 -41.68
C THR A 157 -9.57 -14.66 -42.41
N LYS A 158 -10.84 -15.08 -42.34
CA LYS A 158 -11.35 -16.14 -43.22
C LYS A 158 -11.34 -15.61 -44.65
N THR A 159 -10.39 -16.08 -45.45
CA THR A 159 -10.48 -16.05 -46.92
C THR A 159 -10.74 -17.47 -47.41
N SER A 160 -11.44 -17.60 -48.53
CA SER A 160 -12.00 -18.85 -49.07
C SER A 160 -10.99 -19.93 -49.47
N GLU A 161 -9.70 -19.77 -49.23
CA GLU A 161 -8.63 -20.63 -49.76
C GLU A 161 -7.67 -21.22 -48.71
N GLY A 162 -8.05 -21.22 -47.43
CA GLY A 162 -7.34 -21.99 -46.39
C GLY A 162 -6.42 -21.17 -45.48
N TYR A 163 -5.94 -21.83 -44.42
CA TYR A 163 -5.14 -21.23 -43.34
C TYR A 163 -3.66 -21.15 -43.71
N TYR A 164 -3.08 -19.95 -43.67
CA TYR A 164 -1.63 -19.77 -43.62
C TYR A 164 -1.23 -19.13 -42.29
N ILE A 165 -0.21 -19.69 -41.65
CA ILE A 165 0.50 -19.03 -40.56
C ILE A 165 1.51 -18.08 -41.21
N LYS A 166 1.32 -16.76 -41.05
CA LYS A 166 2.42 -15.81 -41.27
C LYS A 166 3.37 -15.91 -40.09
N GLN A 167 4.47 -16.63 -40.25
CA GLN A 167 5.69 -16.40 -39.48
C GLN A 167 6.51 -15.30 -40.17
N LEU A 168 7.21 -14.49 -39.36
CA LEU A 168 8.16 -13.47 -39.80
C LEU A 168 9.26 -14.07 -40.66
#